data_AF-A0A8S3IRA0-F1
#
_entry.id   AF-A0A8S3IRA0-F1
#
_cell.length_a   1.000
_cell.length_b   1.000
_cell.length_c   1.000
_cell.angle_alpha   90.00
_cell.angle_beta   90.00
_cell.angle_gamma   90.00
#
_symmetry.space_group_name_H-M   'P 1'
#
loop_
_entity.id
_entity.type
_entity.pdbx_description
1 polymer ?
#
loop_
_entity_poly.entity_id
_entity_poly.type
_entity_poly.pdbx_seq_one_letter_code
_entity_poly.pdbx_strand_id
1 'polypeptide(L)'
;MKRTKSNLINILFRIIKRLGCPHCQPRGRSFTADQLRGKVRLSLNKLRILNQRRFEKYFLNLTLHGDLVHILDIFHALCGYCSESNVGLAHYSPYIPTKSETHVRQTYSNNFGNTHLGVGPKGIDGFILNIVFKPFVTRLIMMKEYLMSSENVALYGECRAFLTCIKENHGGIFRLVVFSSLLDPEKKLK
;
A
#
# COMPACT_ATOMS: atom_id res chain seq x y z
N MET A 1 20.98 -17.81 -10.86
CA MET A 1 19.73 -18.07 -10.10
C MET A 1 19.07 -16.83 -9.43
N LYS A 2 19.28 -15.59 -9.93
CA LYS A 2 18.74 -14.35 -9.32
C LYS A 2 17.45 -13.81 -9.98
N ARG A 3 17.03 -14.33 -11.14
CA ARG A 3 15.90 -13.81 -11.95
C ARG A 3 14.52 -14.34 -11.50
N THR A 4 14.44 -15.57 -10.98
CA THR A 4 13.18 -16.29 -10.73
C THR A 4 12.31 -15.70 -9.60
N LYS A 5 12.91 -15.08 -8.57
CA LYS A 5 12.16 -14.57 -7.40
C LYS A 5 11.45 -13.23 -7.65
N SER A 6 11.95 -12.40 -8.57
CA SER A 6 11.21 -11.19 -9.01
C SER A 6 9.92 -11.55 -9.76
N ASN A 7 9.89 -12.74 -10.37
CA ASN A 7 8.72 -13.23 -11.09
C ASN A 7 7.57 -13.58 -10.13
N LEU A 8 7.85 -13.99 -8.89
CA LEU A 8 6.79 -14.39 -7.95
C LEU A 8 5.92 -13.22 -7.52
N ILE A 9 6.51 -12.07 -7.17
CA ILE A 9 5.73 -10.86 -6.82
C ILE A 9 4.90 -10.40 -8.02
N ASN A 10 5.48 -10.41 -9.22
CA ASN A 10 4.76 -10.11 -10.46
C ASN A 10 3.58 -11.07 -10.70
N ILE A 11 3.75 -12.37 -10.44
CA ILE A 11 2.67 -13.37 -10.55
C ILE A 11 1.56 -13.08 -9.54
N LEU A 12 1.93 -12.81 -8.28
CA LEU A 12 0.97 -12.47 -7.23
C LEU A 12 0.15 -11.21 -7.59
N PHE A 13 0.78 -10.21 -8.20
CA PHE A 13 0.06 -9.03 -8.69
C PHE A 13 -0.81 -9.29 -9.92
N ARG A 14 -0.39 -10.18 -10.82
CA ARG A 14 -1.28 -10.62 -11.90
C ARG A 14 -2.52 -11.32 -11.35
N ILE A 15 -2.38 -12.10 -10.28
CA ILE A 15 -3.51 -12.73 -9.59
C ILE A 15 -4.39 -11.65 -8.93
N ILE A 16 -3.82 -10.73 -8.14
CA ILE A 16 -4.61 -9.70 -7.45
C ILE A 16 -5.37 -8.80 -8.45
N LYS A 17 -4.72 -8.40 -9.56
CA LYS A 17 -5.36 -7.60 -10.61
C LYS A 17 -6.49 -8.35 -11.30
N ARG A 18 -6.33 -9.66 -11.55
CA ARG A 18 -7.40 -10.49 -12.14
C ARG A 18 -8.59 -10.68 -11.20
N LEU A 19 -8.34 -10.76 -9.90
CA LEU A 19 -9.41 -10.79 -8.89
C LEU A 19 -10.08 -9.42 -8.74
N GLY A 20 -9.35 -8.35 -9.01
CA GLY A 20 -9.84 -6.98 -8.91
C GLY A 20 -10.14 -6.55 -7.48
N CYS A 21 -10.55 -5.29 -7.36
CA CYS A 21 -11.05 -4.72 -6.11
C CYS A 21 -12.40 -5.36 -5.72
N PRO A 22 -12.59 -5.76 -4.45
CA PRO A 22 -13.85 -6.36 -4.00
C PRO A 22 -15.06 -5.41 -4.13
N HIS A 23 -14.83 -4.09 -4.08
CA HIS A 23 -15.89 -3.10 -4.18
C HIS A 23 -16.32 -2.83 -5.62
N CYS A 24 -15.35 -2.79 -6.53
CA CYS A 24 -15.55 -2.31 -7.90
C CYS A 24 -16.01 -3.40 -8.91
N GLN A 25 -15.90 -4.71 -8.62
CA GLN A 25 -16.28 -5.77 -9.58
C GLN A 25 -17.28 -6.79 -9.01
N PRO A 26 -18.37 -7.14 -9.74
CA PRO A 26 -19.29 -8.21 -9.36
C PRO A 26 -18.59 -9.58 -9.25
N ARG A 27 -17.67 -9.89 -10.19
CA ARG A 27 -16.86 -11.13 -10.19
C ARG A 27 -15.85 -11.20 -9.05
N GLY A 28 -15.51 -10.05 -8.46
CA GLY A 28 -14.62 -9.94 -7.32
C GLY A 28 -15.31 -10.19 -5.98
N ARG A 29 -16.65 -10.19 -5.93
CA ARG A 29 -17.48 -10.39 -4.73
C ARG A 29 -17.81 -11.87 -4.54
N SER A 30 -16.79 -12.71 -4.47
CA SER A 30 -16.97 -14.11 -4.08
C SER A 30 -16.10 -14.44 -2.88
N PHE A 31 -16.63 -15.29 -1.99
CA PHE A 31 -15.90 -15.78 -0.84
C PHE A 31 -14.58 -16.47 -1.25
N THR A 32 -14.60 -17.19 -2.37
CA THR A 32 -13.40 -17.84 -2.94
C THR A 32 -12.37 -16.83 -3.44
N ALA A 33 -12.81 -15.72 -4.06
CA ALA A 33 -11.93 -14.63 -4.46
C ALA A 33 -11.29 -13.95 -3.24
N ASP A 34 -12.06 -13.71 -2.17
CA ASP A 34 -11.55 -13.13 -0.93
C ASP A 34 -10.52 -14.03 -0.23
N GLN A 35 -10.77 -15.34 -0.19
CA GLN A 35 -9.78 -16.31 0.28
C GLN A 35 -8.49 -16.25 -0.55
N LEU A 36 -8.59 -16.12 -1.87
CA LEU A 36 -7.42 -16.04 -2.72
C LEU A 36 -6.66 -14.72 -2.52
N ARG A 37 -7.35 -13.58 -2.36
CA ARG A 37 -6.73 -12.31 -1.96
C ARG A 37 -5.99 -12.45 -0.62
N GLY A 38 -6.59 -13.14 0.36
CA GLY A 38 -5.94 -13.47 1.64
C GLY A 38 -4.67 -14.30 1.45
N LYS A 39 -4.72 -15.37 0.63
CA LYS A 39 -3.56 -16.21 0.30
C LYS A 39 -2.45 -15.44 -0.42
N VAL A 40 -2.79 -14.49 -1.30
CA VAL A 40 -1.82 -13.60 -1.93
C VAL A 40 -1.10 -12.74 -0.88
N ARG A 41 -1.83 -12.11 0.04
CA ARG A 41 -1.24 -11.32 1.14
C ARG A 41 -0.32 -12.16 2.04
N LEU A 42 -0.75 -13.37 2.40
CA LEU A 42 0.09 -14.31 3.15
C LEU A 42 1.37 -14.66 2.39
N SER A 43 1.28 -14.86 1.07
CA SER A 43 2.43 -15.17 0.21
C SER A 43 3.39 -13.99 0.11
N LEU A 44 2.87 -12.76 -0.01
CA LEU A 44 3.69 -11.53 0.03
C LEU A 44 4.41 -11.40 1.38
N ASN A 45 3.72 -11.68 2.50
CA ASN A 45 4.35 -11.64 3.81
C ASN A 45 5.46 -12.69 3.95
N LYS A 46 5.25 -13.92 3.43
CA LYS A 46 6.29 -14.95 3.37
C LYS A 46 7.49 -14.50 2.55
N LEU A 47 7.27 -13.91 1.36
CA LEU A 47 8.35 -13.39 0.51
C LEU A 47 9.15 -12.28 1.21
N ARG A 48 8.46 -11.40 1.96
CA ARG A 48 9.10 -10.37 2.79
C ARG A 48 9.99 -11.00 3.87
N ILE A 49 9.46 -11.96 4.64
CA ILE A 49 10.21 -12.65 5.71
C ILE A 49 11.45 -13.36 5.12
N LEU A 50 11.31 -14.00 3.96
CA LEU A 50 12.40 -14.70 3.29
C LEU A 50 13.55 -13.77 2.85
N ASN A 51 13.24 -12.56 2.38
CA ASN A 51 14.26 -11.57 2.02
C ASN A 51 13.69 -10.15 1.98
N GLN A 52 13.70 -9.48 3.12
CA GLN A 52 13.12 -8.14 3.27
C GLN A 52 13.79 -7.10 2.38
N ARG A 53 15.14 -7.07 2.33
CA ARG A 53 15.88 -6.09 1.51
C ARG A 53 15.52 -6.16 0.03
N ARG A 54 15.40 -7.38 -0.51
CA ARG A 54 15.02 -7.59 -1.91
C ARG A 54 13.56 -7.24 -2.15
N PHE A 55 12.69 -7.54 -1.19
CA PHE A 55 11.28 -7.18 -1.24
C PHE A 55 11.12 -5.66 -1.29
N GLU A 56 11.72 -4.92 -0.35
CA GLU A 56 11.74 -3.46 -0.32
C GLU A 56 12.28 -2.87 -1.64
N LYS A 57 13.44 -3.35 -2.10
CA LYS A 57 14.04 -2.89 -3.36
C LYS A 57 13.13 -3.09 -4.57
N TYR A 58 12.37 -4.19 -4.60
CA TYR A 58 11.40 -4.42 -5.67
C TYR A 58 10.28 -3.36 -5.65
N PHE A 59 9.70 -3.07 -4.49
CA PHE A 59 8.62 -2.07 -4.36
C PHE A 59 9.11 -0.64 -4.62
N LEU A 60 10.33 -0.31 -4.19
CA LEU A 60 10.96 0.96 -4.52
C LEU A 60 11.14 1.11 -6.04
N ASN A 61 11.71 0.10 -6.70
CA ASN A 61 11.90 0.12 -8.16
C ASN A 61 10.56 0.21 -8.92
N LEU A 62 9.54 -0.53 -8.48
CA LEU A 62 8.20 -0.45 -9.04
C LEU A 62 7.66 0.98 -8.95
N THR A 63 7.81 1.63 -7.79
CA THR A 63 7.26 2.96 -7.55
C THR A 63 8.01 4.05 -8.33
N LEU A 64 9.34 3.95 -8.43
CA LEU A 64 10.18 4.94 -9.09
C LEU A 64 10.12 4.85 -10.62
N HIS A 65 10.02 3.64 -11.17
CA HIS A 65 10.18 3.41 -12.62
C HIS A 65 8.95 2.79 -13.31
N GLY A 66 7.99 2.26 -12.55
CA GLY A 66 6.78 1.66 -13.12
C GLY A 66 5.85 2.70 -13.73
N ASP A 67 4.99 2.29 -14.66
CA ASP A 67 3.90 3.15 -15.14
C ASP A 67 2.93 3.51 -14.01
N LEU A 68 2.49 4.77 -13.95
CA LEU A 68 1.69 5.27 -12.84
C LEU A 68 0.31 4.62 -12.80
N VAL A 69 -0.31 4.41 -13.96
CA VAL A 69 -1.59 3.69 -14.08
C VAL A 69 -1.42 2.26 -13.58
N HIS A 70 -0.36 1.57 -14.01
CA HIS A 70 -0.07 0.22 -13.55
C HIS A 70 0.12 0.11 -12.03
N ILE A 71 0.82 1.07 -11.41
CA ILE A 71 1.04 1.14 -9.97
C ILE A 71 -0.30 1.34 -9.24
N LEU A 72 -1.11 2.30 -9.70
CA LEU A 72 -2.41 2.60 -9.11
C LEU A 72 -3.37 1.42 -9.24
N ASP A 73 -3.41 0.72 -10.38
CA ASP A 73 -4.20 -0.50 -10.53
C ASP A 73 -3.87 -1.57 -9.47
N ILE A 74 -2.57 -1.75 -9.19
CA ILE A 74 -2.11 -2.72 -8.17
C ILE A 74 -2.60 -2.26 -6.79
N PHE A 75 -2.42 -0.99 -6.45
CA PHE A 75 -2.85 -0.47 -5.16
C PHE A 75 -4.35 -0.39 -5.02
N HIS A 76 -5.10 -0.18 -6.10
CA HIS A 76 -6.54 -0.26 -6.10
C HIS A 76 -6.97 -1.69 -5.78
N ALA A 77 -6.39 -2.69 -6.46
CA ALA A 77 -6.70 -4.10 -6.18
C ALA A 77 -6.29 -4.54 -4.77
N LEU A 78 -5.23 -3.95 -4.18
CA LEU A 78 -4.76 -4.26 -2.82
C LEU A 78 -5.50 -3.50 -1.72
N CYS A 79 -5.76 -2.21 -1.90
CA CYS A 79 -6.27 -1.32 -0.85
C CYS A 79 -7.77 -1.04 -0.99
N GLY A 80 -8.34 -1.18 -2.19
CA GLY A 80 -9.76 -0.98 -2.44
C GLY A 80 -10.24 0.46 -2.26
N TYR A 81 -9.41 1.45 -2.60
CA TYR A 81 -9.69 2.87 -2.35
C TYR A 81 -10.80 3.50 -3.22
N CYS A 82 -11.52 2.71 -4.04
CA CYS A 82 -12.59 3.21 -4.91
C CYS A 82 -13.90 3.55 -4.23
N SER A 83 -14.12 3.11 -2.99
CA SER A 83 -15.34 3.44 -2.25
C SER A 83 -15.17 4.76 -1.52
N GLU A 84 -16.11 5.70 -1.72
CA GLU A 84 -16.20 6.96 -0.96
C GLU A 84 -16.40 6.73 0.55
N SER A 85 -16.79 5.52 0.96
CA SER A 85 -16.92 5.06 2.33
C SER A 85 -15.61 4.51 2.92
N ASN A 86 -14.50 5.25 2.82
CA ASN A 86 -13.25 4.93 3.52
C ASN A 86 -13.33 5.16 5.05
N VAL A 87 -14.52 5.44 5.58
CA VAL A 87 -14.81 5.35 7.01
C VAL A 87 -15.01 3.87 7.40
N GLY A 88 -13.91 3.13 7.60
CA GLY A 88 -13.93 2.06 8.61
C GLY A 88 -13.70 0.59 8.21
N LEU A 89 -13.20 0.23 7.03
CA LEU A 89 -13.03 -1.18 6.65
C LEU A 89 -11.61 -1.63 6.27
N ALA A 90 -10.60 -1.09 6.97
CA ALA A 90 -9.28 -1.71 7.08
C ALA A 90 -9.28 -3.03 7.91
N HIS A 91 -10.34 -3.83 7.80
CA HIS A 91 -10.56 -5.12 8.48
C HIS A 91 -10.92 -6.24 7.49
N TYR A 92 -10.14 -6.38 6.41
CA TYR A 92 -9.99 -7.68 5.76
C TYR A 92 -8.64 -8.30 6.11
N SER A 93 -8.39 -8.40 7.42
CA SER A 93 -7.53 -9.46 7.94
C SER A 93 -8.45 -10.67 8.13
N PRO A 94 -8.17 -11.85 7.54
CA PRO A 94 -8.85 -13.06 7.96
C PRO A 94 -8.44 -13.29 9.40
N TYR A 95 -9.32 -12.90 10.32
CA TYR A 95 -9.19 -13.19 11.73
C TYR A 95 -9.12 -14.71 11.87
N ILE A 96 -7.93 -15.23 12.12
CA ILE A 96 -7.75 -16.56 12.67
C ILE A 96 -8.02 -16.39 14.16
N PRO A 97 -9.09 -16.97 14.72
CA PRO A 97 -9.33 -16.91 16.15
C PRO A 97 -8.30 -17.79 16.85
N THR A 98 -7.13 -17.22 17.17
CA THR A 98 -6.30 -17.77 18.24
C THR A 98 -6.96 -17.33 19.54
N LYS A 99 -7.50 -18.29 20.29
CA LYS A 99 -8.07 -18.11 21.63
C LYS A 99 -7.06 -17.40 22.54
N SER A 100 -7.11 -16.09 22.57
CA SER A 100 -6.49 -15.23 23.57
C SER A 100 -7.05 -13.82 23.36
N GLU A 101 -8.26 -13.58 23.85
CA GLU A 101 -8.73 -12.23 24.16
C GLU A 101 -7.76 -11.63 25.17
N THR A 102 -6.75 -10.95 24.67
CA THR A 102 -5.98 -10.00 25.46
C THR A 102 -6.40 -8.64 24.93
N HIS A 103 -7.12 -7.91 25.78
CA HIS A 103 -7.35 -6.48 25.63
C HIS A 103 -6.10 -5.84 25.01
N VAL A 104 -6.21 -5.37 23.77
CA VAL A 104 -5.14 -4.62 23.12
C VAL A 104 -5.02 -3.32 23.92
N ARG A 105 -4.11 -3.34 24.92
CA ARG A 105 -3.73 -2.15 25.67
C ARG A 105 -3.28 -1.13 24.65
N GLN A 106 -4.09 -0.07 24.48
CA GLN A 106 -3.68 1.15 23.82
C GLN A 106 -2.51 1.71 24.62
N THR A 107 -1.31 1.31 24.22
CA THR A 107 -0.06 1.85 24.74
C THR A 107 0.17 3.18 24.04
N TYR A 108 0.47 4.23 24.80
CA TYR A 108 0.91 5.54 24.32
C TYR A 108 2.30 5.42 23.67
N SER A 109 2.43 4.59 22.64
CA SER A 109 3.67 4.41 21.89
C SER A 109 3.69 5.44 20.76
N ASN A 110 4.65 6.37 20.84
CA ASN A 110 4.80 7.54 19.96
C ASN A 110 5.28 7.18 18.54
N ASN A 111 5.28 5.90 18.17
CA ASN A 111 5.81 5.40 16.90
C ASN A 111 4.82 5.52 15.72
N PHE A 112 3.77 6.34 15.84
CA PHE A 112 2.72 6.50 14.81
C PHE A 112 2.14 5.17 14.27
N GLY A 113 2.10 4.12 15.11
CA GLY A 113 1.61 2.79 14.71
C GLY A 113 2.64 1.90 13.99
N ASN A 114 3.91 2.30 13.89
CA ASN A 114 5.00 1.40 13.52
C ASN A 114 5.37 0.51 14.71
N THR A 115 5.21 -0.80 14.56
CA THR A 115 5.88 -1.76 15.43
C THR A 115 7.35 -1.86 15.00
N HIS A 116 8.25 -2.14 15.93
CA HIS A 116 9.70 -2.31 15.71
C HIS A 116 10.06 -3.40 14.65
N LEU A 117 9.07 -4.15 14.15
CA LEU A 117 9.19 -5.18 13.10
C LEU A 117 8.57 -4.76 11.75
N GLY A 118 8.16 -3.50 11.60
CA GLY A 118 7.58 -2.93 10.38
C GLY A 118 6.17 -3.46 10.04
N VAL A 119 5.64 -4.43 10.79
CA VAL A 119 4.25 -4.89 10.66
C VAL A 119 3.42 -4.11 11.67
N GLY A 120 3.04 -2.88 11.31
CA GLY A 120 1.96 -2.22 12.03
C GLY A 120 0.68 -3.08 12.02
N PRO A 121 -0.37 -2.69 12.75
CA PRO A 121 -1.65 -3.43 12.84
C PRO A 121 -2.35 -3.65 11.48
N LYS A 122 -1.82 -3.10 10.38
CA LYS A 122 -2.33 -3.18 9.01
C LYS A 122 -1.64 -4.24 8.13
N GLY A 123 -0.85 -5.14 8.72
CA GLY A 123 -0.29 -6.31 8.04
C GLY A 123 0.68 -5.99 6.90
N ILE A 124 0.72 -6.86 5.88
CA ILE A 124 1.64 -6.72 4.73
C ILE A 124 1.33 -5.49 3.87
N ASP A 125 0.07 -5.07 3.80
CA ASP A 125 -0.35 -3.90 3.02
C ASP A 125 0.24 -2.63 3.64
N GLY A 126 0.15 -2.47 4.96
CA GLY A 126 0.78 -1.36 5.67
C GLY A 126 2.31 -1.32 5.49
N PHE A 127 2.97 -2.48 5.53
CA PHE A 127 4.41 -2.57 5.28
C PHE A 127 4.78 -2.14 3.86
N ILE A 128 4.05 -2.62 2.85
CA ILE A 128 4.22 -2.23 1.45
C ILE A 128 4.03 -0.72 1.30
N LEU A 129 2.93 -0.18 1.87
CA LEU A 129 2.62 1.25 1.81
C LEU A 129 3.71 2.12 2.45
N ASN A 130 4.31 1.66 3.55
CA ASN A 130 5.39 2.39 4.21
C ASN A 130 6.64 2.54 3.31
N ILE A 131 6.91 1.56 2.44
CA ILE A 131 8.02 1.60 1.50
C ILE A 131 7.73 2.54 0.32
N VAL A 132 6.52 2.45 -0.22
CA VAL A 132 6.17 3.10 -1.50
C VAL A 132 5.67 4.53 -1.32
N PHE A 133 5.14 4.90 -0.16
CA PHE A 133 4.39 6.15 -0.05
C PHE A 133 5.27 7.40 -0.25
N LYS A 134 6.43 7.49 0.41
CA LYS A 134 7.36 8.61 0.22
C LYS A 134 7.82 8.76 -1.24
N PRO A 135 8.42 7.74 -1.89
CA PRO A 135 8.86 7.87 -3.27
C PRO A 135 7.70 8.12 -4.24
N PHE A 136 6.51 7.59 -3.96
CA PHE A 136 5.31 7.87 -4.75
C PHE A 136 4.93 9.36 -4.68
N VAL A 137 4.81 9.93 -3.48
CA VAL A 137 4.51 11.36 -3.29
C VAL A 137 5.57 12.25 -3.95
N THR A 138 6.85 11.94 -3.77
CA THR A 138 7.94 12.67 -4.43
C THR A 138 7.77 12.65 -5.95
N ARG A 139 7.47 11.49 -6.53
CA ARG A 139 7.23 11.35 -7.97
C ARG A 139 6.00 12.14 -8.44
N LEU A 140 4.90 12.12 -7.68
CA LEU A 140 3.71 12.93 -8.01
C LEU A 140 4.02 14.42 -8.04
N ILE A 141 4.82 14.91 -7.09
CA ILE A 141 5.25 16.32 -7.06
C ILE A 141 6.09 16.66 -8.30
N MET A 142 7.02 15.78 -8.69
CA MET A 142 7.84 15.96 -9.89
C MET A 142 7.02 15.94 -11.19
N MET A 143 5.88 15.25 -11.21
CA MET A 143 4.99 15.12 -12.36
C MET A 143 3.76 16.04 -12.29
N LYS A 144 3.74 17.04 -11.40
CA LYS A 144 2.56 17.86 -11.11
C LYS A 144 1.93 18.47 -12.37
N GLU A 145 2.72 19.10 -13.23
CA GLU A 145 2.22 19.77 -14.44
C GLU A 145 1.57 18.77 -15.41
N TYR A 146 2.23 17.63 -15.62
CA TYR A 146 1.68 16.53 -16.42
C TYR A 146 0.34 16.01 -15.86
N LEU A 147 0.27 15.78 -14.55
CA LEU A 147 -0.94 15.27 -13.89
C LEU A 147 -2.10 16.26 -13.91
N MET A 148 -1.82 17.57 -13.83
CA MET A 148 -2.85 18.61 -13.85
C MET A 148 -3.33 18.97 -15.26
N SER A 149 -2.74 18.39 -16.31
CA SER A 149 -3.23 18.53 -17.68
C SER A 149 -4.66 18.00 -17.83
N SER A 150 -5.45 18.63 -18.69
CA SER A 150 -6.83 18.22 -19.02
C SER A 150 -6.92 16.80 -19.56
N GLU A 151 -5.85 16.28 -20.14
CA GLU A 151 -5.77 14.90 -20.66
C GLU A 151 -5.63 13.85 -19.54
N ASN A 152 -5.16 14.24 -18.35
CA ASN A 152 -4.81 13.34 -17.26
C ASN A 152 -5.74 13.43 -16.04
N VAL A 153 -6.92 14.05 -16.19
CA VAL A 153 -7.87 14.29 -15.09
C VAL A 153 -8.27 13.00 -14.36
N ALA A 154 -8.50 11.90 -15.10
CA ALA A 154 -8.83 10.61 -14.51
C ALA A 154 -7.68 10.04 -13.66
N LEU A 155 -6.45 10.09 -14.19
CA LEU A 155 -5.25 9.64 -13.49
C LEU A 155 -4.98 10.49 -12.23
N TYR A 156 -5.19 11.80 -12.31
CA TYR A 156 -5.09 12.69 -11.17
C TYR A 156 -6.15 12.37 -10.10
N GLY A 157 -7.38 12.05 -10.51
CA GLY A 157 -8.44 11.56 -9.62
C GLY A 157 -8.03 10.31 -8.86
N GLU A 158 -7.50 9.30 -9.55
CA GLU A 158 -6.99 8.06 -8.93
C GLU A 158 -5.85 8.32 -7.93
N CYS A 159 -4.89 9.20 -8.27
CA CYS A 159 -3.83 9.61 -7.35
C CYS A 159 -4.39 10.23 -6.06
N ARG A 160 -5.40 11.11 -6.19
CA ARG A 160 -6.06 11.74 -5.04
C ARG A 160 -6.80 10.72 -4.18
N ALA A 161 -7.54 9.80 -4.80
CA ALA A 161 -8.25 8.74 -4.08
C ALA A 161 -7.28 7.87 -3.27
N PHE A 162 -6.15 7.49 -3.87
CA PHE A 162 -5.10 6.74 -3.19
C PHE A 162 -4.48 7.52 -2.01
N LEU A 163 -4.17 8.81 -2.21
CA LEU A 163 -3.64 9.67 -1.14
C LEU A 163 -4.62 9.80 0.03
N THR A 164 -5.91 9.98 -0.26
CA THR A 164 -6.97 10.04 0.76
C THR A 164 -7.10 8.73 1.52
N CYS A 165 -7.06 7.59 0.83
CA CYS A 165 -7.06 6.27 1.48
C CYS A 165 -5.88 6.11 2.44
N ILE A 166 -4.67 6.55 2.07
CA ILE A 166 -3.51 6.48 2.97
C ILE A 166 -3.68 7.42 4.16
N LYS A 167 -4.18 8.65 3.94
CA LYS A 167 -4.46 9.61 5.02
C LYS A 167 -5.43 9.01 6.06
N GLU A 168 -6.49 8.35 5.60
CA GLU A 168 -7.58 7.85 6.45
C GLU A 168 -7.26 6.48 7.08
N ASN A 169 -6.77 5.53 6.29
CA ASN A 169 -6.54 4.14 6.72
C ASN A 169 -5.13 3.90 7.26
N HIS A 170 -4.17 4.75 6.89
CA HIS A 170 -2.74 4.63 7.19
C HIS A 170 -2.13 5.95 7.67
N GLY A 171 -2.88 6.71 8.49
CA GLY A 171 -2.50 8.06 8.92
C GLY A 171 -1.12 8.17 9.61
N GLY A 172 -0.58 7.08 10.15
CA GLY A 172 0.80 7.01 10.62
C GLY A 172 1.83 7.19 9.50
N ILE A 173 1.69 6.41 8.42
CA ILE A 173 2.53 6.49 7.21
C ILE A 173 2.38 7.88 6.58
N PHE A 174 1.15 8.39 6.51
CA PHE A 174 0.86 9.73 5.99
C PHE A 174 1.63 10.82 6.74
N ARG A 175 1.49 10.85 8.08
CA ARG A 175 2.15 11.84 8.94
C ARG A 175 3.67 11.75 8.86
N LEU A 176 4.25 10.55 8.84
CA LEU A 176 5.70 10.38 8.70
C LEU A 176 6.23 11.03 7.42
N VAL A 177 5.55 10.86 6.29
CA VAL A 177 5.98 11.45 5.02
C VAL A 177 5.80 12.97 5.03
N VAL A 178 4.67 13.48 5.52
CA VAL A 178 4.43 14.93 5.66
C VAL A 178 5.48 15.57 6.56
N PHE A 179 5.71 15.02 7.75
CA PHE A 179 6.72 15.55 8.67
C PHE A 179 8.14 15.41 8.13
N SER A 180 8.45 14.38 7.34
CA SER A 180 9.76 14.28 6.70
C SER A 180 10.05 15.41 5.71
N SER A 181 9.01 16.06 5.16
CA SER A 181 9.16 17.26 4.34
C SER A 181 9.32 18.54 5.16
N LEU A 182 8.81 18.58 6.40
CA LEU A 182 9.00 19.70 7.32
C LEU A 182 10.39 19.71 7.99
N LEU A 183 11.10 18.58 7.95
CA LEU A 183 12.48 18.45 8.43
C LEU A 183 13.52 18.70 7.32
N ASP A 184 13.09 18.98 6.09
CA ASP A 184 13.94 19.40 4.97
C ASP A 184 14.21 20.95 4.83
N PRO A 185 13.94 21.87 5.80
CA PRO A 185 14.07 23.31 5.57
C PRO A 185 15.52 23.80 5.53
N GLU A 186 16.54 22.97 5.74
CA GLU A 186 17.94 23.41 5.73
C GLU A 186 18.71 23.13 4.42
N LYS A 187 18.10 22.50 3.42
CA LYS A 187 18.80 22.17 2.14
C LYS A 187 18.45 23.08 0.96
N LYS A 188 17.73 24.18 1.20
CA LYS A 188 17.43 25.20 0.17
C LYS A 188 17.88 26.63 0.53
N LEU A 189 18.76 26.78 1.52
CA LEU A 189 19.63 27.97 1.63
C LEU A 189 21.06 27.53 1.29
N LYS A 190 21.40 27.53 0.00
CA LYS A 190 22.73 27.79 -0.56
C LYS A 190 22.59 27.94 -2.07
#